data_AF-A0A1E7IX59-F1
#
_entry.id   AF-A0A1E7IX59-F1
#
_cell.length_a   1.000
_cell.length_b   1.000
_cell.length_c   1.000
_cell.angle_alpha   90.00
_cell.angle_beta   90.00
_cell.angle_gamma   90.00
#
_symmetry.space_group_name_H-M   'P 1'
#
loop_
_entity.id
_entity.type
_entity.pdbx_description
1 polymer ?
#
loop_
_entity_poly.entity_id
_entity_poly.type
_entity_poly.pdbx_seq_one_letter_code
_entity_poly.pdbx_strand_id
1 'polypeptide(L)'
;MSYKSNITTQLEDLTALYTITRQLASSLELSDCLKKTMQVLAEMKGMENGTVSIVNPLTGRLEIEVAHGISAEGRKRGKYRIGEGVTGRVVATGEPIIVPHIAEEPLFLNKTRARGNLAEQKRSFLCVPVKGGHNIIGALSVDRIYPDGITEQANIDLQFLTILSTIIAQTVVRVQKVNRETEELFTENLKLKRELSEKNKINDIIGNSVKMQNVYEMIDRVVDSNATVLLRGESGTGKTLVAKALHYNGKRKENPFVVVNCSALPETLLESELFGHEKGSFTGAIEQKIGRFEQAEGGTLFLDEIGEISNSVQVKLLGVVQERAFQRLGSTRQITCDVRLVAATNRDLEKAVSDGNFREDLYYRLNVFPVYLPPLRERRTDILLLAEFFLDKYTNENKKEIGRISTSAIDMLIQYHWPGNVRELQNCMERAVLICDDNSIKGIHLPPSLQTAESTGKEKPLSLAVAVENFEKELIIEGLKRNNGNQTRTAKDLDTSLRIINYKIHQYKIDPKKYKI
;
A
#
# COMPACT_ATOMS: atom_id res chain seq x y z
N MET A 1 35.16 -62.04 9.84
CA MET A 1 35.48 -60.71 9.25
C MET A 1 34.27 -60.07 8.57
N SER A 2 33.55 -60.78 7.69
CA SER A 2 32.38 -60.27 6.94
C SER A 2 31.39 -59.38 7.73
N TYR A 3 30.99 -59.77 8.96
CA TYR A 3 30.03 -59.00 9.77
C TYR A 3 30.49 -57.57 10.13
N LYS A 4 31.77 -57.36 10.45
CA LYS A 4 32.30 -56.01 10.74
C LYS A 4 32.32 -55.13 9.48
N SER A 5 32.65 -55.71 8.33
CA SER A 5 32.69 -54.98 7.04
C SER A 5 31.32 -54.44 6.66
N ASN A 6 30.27 -55.24 6.85
CA ASN A 6 28.88 -54.84 6.53
C ASN A 6 28.41 -53.68 7.43
N ILE A 7 28.71 -53.73 8.74
CA ILE A 7 28.42 -52.64 9.68
C ILE A 7 29.12 -51.33 9.29
N THR A 8 30.39 -51.38 8.86
CA THR A 8 31.12 -50.18 8.40
C THR A 8 30.45 -49.55 7.18
N THR A 9 30.07 -50.33 6.18
CA THR A 9 29.38 -49.82 4.97
C THR A 9 28.01 -49.21 5.31
N GLN A 10 27.25 -49.82 6.22
CA GLN A 10 25.97 -49.25 6.68
C GLN A 10 26.14 -47.93 7.44
N LEU A 11 27.22 -47.78 8.22
CA LEU A 11 27.56 -46.52 8.90
C LEU A 11 27.96 -45.42 7.92
N GLU A 12 28.70 -45.75 6.86
CA GLU A 12 29.05 -44.80 5.78
C GLU A 12 27.80 -44.28 5.06
N ASP A 13 26.85 -45.17 4.74
CA ASP A 13 25.57 -44.80 4.10
C ASP A 13 24.72 -43.89 4.99
N LEU A 14 24.60 -44.20 6.29
CA LEU A 14 23.90 -43.33 7.24
C LEU A 14 24.59 -41.98 7.39
N THR A 15 25.92 -41.93 7.37
CA THR A 15 26.70 -40.68 7.48
C THR A 15 26.54 -39.83 6.21
N ALA A 16 26.51 -40.44 5.03
CA ALA A 16 26.24 -39.75 3.77
C ALA A 16 24.81 -39.19 3.72
N LEU A 17 23.79 -39.99 4.07
CA LEU A 17 22.40 -39.53 4.14
C LEU A 17 22.20 -38.39 5.15
N TYR A 18 22.81 -38.48 6.33
CA TYR A 18 22.77 -37.42 7.34
C TYR A 18 23.40 -36.12 6.82
N THR A 19 24.59 -36.22 6.21
CA THR A 19 25.33 -35.07 5.67
C THR A 19 24.54 -34.37 4.56
N ILE A 20 23.98 -35.14 3.62
CA ILE A 20 23.12 -34.61 2.56
C ILE A 20 21.87 -33.96 3.14
N THR A 21 21.16 -34.65 4.04
CA THR A 21 19.91 -34.12 4.64
C THR A 21 20.14 -32.80 5.36
N ARG A 22 21.26 -32.67 6.09
CA ARG A 22 21.67 -31.43 6.75
C ARG A 22 21.95 -30.30 5.75
N GLN A 23 22.55 -30.59 4.60
CA GLN A 23 22.79 -29.60 3.54
C GLN A 23 21.49 -29.17 2.84
N LEU A 24 20.58 -30.10 2.54
CA LEU A 24 19.26 -29.83 1.95
C LEU A 24 18.34 -29.03 2.89
N ALA A 25 18.57 -29.10 4.21
CA ALA A 25 17.89 -28.29 5.20
C ALA A 25 18.44 -26.86 5.34
N SER A 26 19.70 -26.61 4.95
CA SER A 26 20.42 -25.37 5.30
C SER A 26 20.43 -24.26 4.22
N SER A 27 19.97 -24.54 3.00
CA SER A 27 19.99 -23.60 1.88
C SER A 27 18.61 -23.40 1.27
N LEU A 28 18.32 -22.15 0.89
CA LEU A 28 17.09 -21.77 0.19
C LEU A 28 17.19 -22.04 -1.32
N GLU A 29 18.40 -22.00 -1.89
CA GLU A 29 18.63 -22.27 -3.31
C GLU A 29 18.74 -23.77 -3.60
N LEU A 30 17.81 -24.26 -4.44
CA LEU A 30 17.76 -25.66 -4.87
C LEU A 30 19.04 -26.08 -5.63
N SER A 31 19.58 -25.22 -6.49
CA SER A 31 20.75 -25.60 -7.30
C SER A 31 21.98 -25.87 -6.43
N ASP A 32 22.17 -25.12 -5.34
CA ASP A 32 23.30 -25.30 -4.42
C ASP A 32 23.11 -26.48 -3.47
N CYS A 33 21.88 -26.70 -2.99
CA CYS A 33 21.46 -27.92 -2.29
C CYS A 33 21.85 -29.18 -3.08
N LEU A 34 21.47 -29.23 -4.36
CA LEU A 34 21.71 -30.39 -5.22
C LEU A 34 23.18 -30.53 -5.63
N LYS A 35 23.93 -29.43 -5.87
CA LYS A 35 25.38 -29.48 -6.15
C LYS A 35 26.16 -30.16 -5.03
N LYS A 36 25.93 -29.71 -3.78
CA LYS A 36 26.60 -30.27 -2.59
C LYS A 36 26.20 -31.74 -2.36
N THR A 37 24.94 -32.08 -2.62
CA THR A 37 24.46 -33.47 -2.61
C THR A 37 25.26 -34.35 -3.58
N MET A 38 25.46 -33.92 -4.84
CA MET A 38 26.24 -34.68 -5.81
C MET A 38 27.74 -34.78 -5.45
N GLN A 39 28.29 -33.75 -4.79
CA GLN A 39 29.67 -33.79 -4.28
C GLN A 39 29.83 -34.86 -3.18
N VAL A 40 28.89 -34.93 -2.23
CA VAL A 40 28.91 -35.98 -1.19
C VAL A 40 28.80 -37.39 -1.78
N LEU A 41 28.01 -37.57 -2.85
CA LEU A 41 27.94 -38.84 -3.59
C LEU A 41 29.27 -39.24 -4.22
N ALA A 42 29.98 -38.30 -4.82
CA ALA A 42 31.31 -38.56 -5.39
C ALA A 42 32.34 -38.89 -4.30
N GLU A 43 32.44 -38.05 -3.27
CA GLU A 43 33.48 -38.15 -2.23
C GLU A 43 33.28 -39.33 -1.27
N MET A 44 32.04 -39.59 -0.81
CA MET A 44 31.77 -40.61 0.20
C MET A 44 31.29 -41.95 -0.37
N LYS A 45 30.72 -41.97 -1.57
CA LYS A 45 30.09 -43.18 -2.16
C LYS A 45 30.74 -43.61 -3.47
N GLY A 46 31.75 -42.91 -3.99
CA GLY A 46 32.39 -43.24 -5.28
C GLY A 46 31.43 -43.17 -6.47
N MET A 47 30.38 -42.35 -6.36
CA MET A 47 29.35 -42.18 -7.37
C MET A 47 29.65 -40.92 -8.20
N GLU A 48 30.25 -41.10 -9.36
CA GLU A 48 30.71 -40.01 -10.22
C GLU A 48 29.64 -39.56 -11.23
N ASN A 49 29.91 -38.47 -11.97
CA ASN A 49 29.10 -37.99 -13.10
C ASN A 49 27.60 -37.78 -12.79
N GLY A 50 27.28 -37.45 -11.54
CA GLY A 50 25.91 -37.37 -11.02
C GLY A 50 25.06 -36.22 -11.58
N THR A 51 23.78 -36.50 -11.86
CA THR A 51 22.70 -35.53 -12.11
C THR A 51 21.40 -36.09 -11.53
N VAL A 52 20.34 -35.37 -11.15
CA VAL A 52 20.16 -33.92 -11.14
C VAL A 52 19.27 -33.44 -12.28
N SER A 53 18.34 -34.26 -12.79
CA SER A 53 17.45 -33.90 -13.91
C SER A 53 16.00 -33.69 -13.45
N ILE A 54 15.36 -32.58 -13.84
CA ILE A 54 13.99 -32.20 -13.43
C ILE A 54 13.13 -31.92 -14.68
N VAL A 55 11.84 -32.26 -14.63
CA VAL A 55 10.89 -31.96 -15.72
C VAL A 55 10.54 -30.48 -15.68
N ASN A 56 10.86 -29.76 -16.76
CA ASN A 56 10.50 -28.37 -16.93
C ASN A 56 8.99 -28.26 -17.29
N PRO A 57 8.14 -27.63 -16.45
CA PRO A 57 6.69 -27.60 -16.66
C PRO A 57 6.25 -26.80 -17.90
N LEU A 58 7.09 -25.87 -18.40
CA LEU A 58 6.79 -25.07 -19.59
C LEU A 58 7.10 -25.81 -20.90
N THR A 59 8.11 -26.69 -20.90
CA THR A 59 8.56 -27.38 -22.12
C THR A 59 8.22 -28.86 -22.18
N GLY A 60 7.78 -29.45 -21.06
CA GLY A 60 7.50 -30.89 -20.92
C GLY A 60 8.75 -31.77 -21.07
N ARG A 61 9.95 -31.18 -21.05
CA ARG A 61 11.22 -31.90 -21.23
C ARG A 61 11.95 -32.05 -19.90
N LEU A 62 12.69 -33.14 -19.79
CA LEU A 62 13.63 -33.37 -18.71
C LEU A 62 14.91 -32.58 -19.00
N GLU A 63 15.29 -31.69 -18.09
CA GLU A 63 16.46 -30.84 -18.19
C GLU A 63 17.37 -31.03 -16.96
N ILE A 64 18.69 -30.99 -17.15
CA ILE A 64 19.64 -31.14 -16.05
C ILE A 64 19.68 -29.84 -15.22
N GLU A 65 19.15 -29.92 -13.99
CA GLU A 65 19.17 -28.88 -12.96
C GLU A 65 20.52 -28.79 -12.24
N VAL A 66 21.20 -29.93 -12.06
CA VAL A 66 22.56 -29.99 -11.49
C VAL A 66 23.35 -31.12 -12.12
N ALA A 67 24.65 -30.91 -12.30
CA ALA A 67 25.59 -31.97 -12.61
C ALA A 67 26.89 -31.83 -11.80
N HIS A 68 27.49 -32.96 -11.46
CA HIS A 68 28.85 -33.08 -10.93
C HIS A 68 29.67 -33.93 -11.91
N GLY A 69 30.94 -33.60 -12.16
CA GLY A 69 31.77 -34.27 -13.18
C GLY A 69 31.40 -33.95 -14.65
N ILE A 70 30.46 -33.03 -14.91
CA ILE A 70 29.99 -32.68 -16.26
C ILE A 70 30.18 -31.19 -16.54
N SER A 71 30.67 -30.84 -17.73
CA SER A 71 30.84 -29.45 -18.15
C SER A 71 29.51 -28.71 -18.34
N ALA A 72 29.55 -27.37 -18.24
CA ALA A 72 28.36 -26.53 -18.45
C ALA A 72 27.72 -26.72 -19.84
N GLU A 73 28.53 -27.02 -20.86
CA GLU A 73 28.01 -27.39 -22.19
C GLU A 73 27.36 -28.78 -22.20
N GLY A 74 27.98 -29.77 -21.56
CA GLY A 74 27.41 -31.11 -21.43
C GLY A 74 26.04 -31.06 -20.72
N ARG A 75 25.92 -30.23 -19.68
CA ARG A 75 24.65 -29.92 -19.01
C ARG A 75 23.60 -29.35 -19.96
N LYS A 76 23.95 -28.36 -20.80
CA LYS A 76 23.01 -27.77 -21.79
C LYS A 76 22.55 -28.77 -22.86
N ARG A 77 23.39 -29.73 -23.23
CA ARG A 77 23.09 -30.79 -24.23
C ARG A 77 22.21 -31.93 -23.66
N GLY A 78 22.28 -32.18 -22.35
CA GLY A 78 21.51 -33.21 -21.66
C GLY A 78 20.03 -32.85 -21.47
N LYS A 79 19.28 -32.72 -22.57
CA LYS A 79 17.83 -32.59 -22.57
C LYS A 79 17.18 -33.85 -23.11
N TYR A 80 16.14 -34.35 -22.45
CA TYR A 80 15.46 -35.60 -22.81
C TYR A 80 13.94 -35.39 -22.89
N ARG A 81 13.27 -36.11 -23.79
CA ARG A 81 11.82 -36.29 -23.73
C ARG A 81 11.49 -37.37 -22.69
N ILE A 82 10.29 -37.33 -22.13
CA ILE A 82 9.77 -38.43 -21.31
C ILE A 82 9.74 -39.70 -22.19
N GLY A 83 10.27 -40.81 -21.68
CA GLY A 83 10.48 -42.07 -22.41
C GLY A 83 11.77 -42.16 -23.25
N GLU A 84 12.54 -41.07 -23.41
CA GLU A 84 13.74 -41.06 -24.28
C GLU A 84 15.01 -41.57 -23.57
N GLY A 85 15.55 -42.70 -24.04
CA GLY A 85 16.74 -43.34 -23.47
C GLY A 85 16.52 -43.81 -22.03
N VAL A 86 17.60 -44.25 -21.34
CA VAL A 86 17.49 -44.76 -19.96
C VAL A 86 16.87 -43.72 -19.01
N THR A 87 17.39 -42.50 -18.97
CA THR A 87 16.90 -41.44 -18.06
C THR A 87 15.46 -41.04 -18.34
N GLY A 88 15.06 -40.91 -19.61
CA GLY A 88 13.67 -40.61 -19.97
C GLY A 88 12.72 -41.76 -19.66
N ARG A 89 13.16 -43.02 -19.81
CA ARG A 89 12.36 -44.20 -19.42
C ARG A 89 12.10 -44.26 -17.92
N VAL A 90 13.10 -44.00 -17.06
CA VAL A 90 12.92 -43.93 -15.59
C VAL A 90 11.84 -42.92 -15.19
N VAL A 91 11.76 -41.77 -15.88
CA VAL A 91 10.73 -40.76 -15.65
C VAL A 91 9.35 -41.19 -16.17
N ALA A 92 9.30 -41.98 -17.24
CA ALA A 92 8.06 -42.48 -17.82
C ALA A 92 7.45 -43.67 -17.06
N THR A 93 8.28 -44.59 -16.57
CA THR A 93 7.83 -45.79 -15.85
C THR A 93 7.72 -45.57 -14.34
N GLY A 94 8.53 -44.67 -13.79
CA GLY A 94 8.68 -44.54 -12.35
C GLY A 94 9.46 -45.70 -11.71
N GLU A 95 10.16 -46.51 -12.51
CA GLU A 95 10.97 -47.62 -12.03
C GLU A 95 12.47 -47.31 -12.14
N PRO A 96 13.28 -47.67 -11.14
CA PRO A 96 14.72 -47.48 -11.19
C PRO A 96 15.38 -48.47 -12.17
N ILE A 97 16.47 -48.07 -12.81
CA ILE A 97 17.21 -48.87 -13.79
C ILE A 97 18.70 -48.90 -13.41
N ILE A 98 19.29 -50.11 -13.44
CA ILE A 98 20.75 -50.32 -13.44
C ILE A 98 21.16 -50.73 -14.86
N VAL A 99 22.15 -50.04 -15.42
CA VAL A 99 22.85 -50.45 -16.64
C VAL A 99 24.21 -51.04 -16.22
N PRO A 100 24.47 -52.35 -16.45
CA PRO A 100 25.71 -53.01 -16.01
C PRO A 100 26.96 -52.43 -16.67
N HIS A 101 26.94 -52.35 -18.00
CA HIS A 101 28.03 -51.84 -18.81
C HIS A 101 27.47 -50.81 -19.78
N ILE A 102 27.83 -49.54 -19.56
CA ILE A 102 27.32 -48.40 -20.34
C ILE A 102 27.63 -48.56 -21.84
N ALA A 103 28.73 -49.22 -22.19
CA ALA A 103 29.15 -49.48 -23.57
C ALA A 103 28.22 -50.46 -24.32
N GLU A 104 27.47 -51.30 -23.61
CA GLU A 104 26.69 -52.41 -24.16
C GLU A 104 25.18 -52.10 -24.25
N GLU A 105 24.72 -50.95 -23.73
CA GLU A 105 23.31 -50.57 -23.63
C GLU A 105 22.89 -49.61 -24.77
N PRO A 106 22.11 -50.05 -25.78
CA PRO A 106 21.73 -49.23 -26.91
C PRO A 106 20.87 -48.00 -26.56
N LEU A 107 20.17 -48.02 -25.41
CA LEU A 107 19.36 -46.89 -24.94
C LEU A 107 20.18 -45.86 -24.16
N PHE A 108 21.49 -46.06 -24.00
CA PHE A 108 22.37 -45.12 -23.32
C PHE A 108 22.88 -44.03 -24.28
N LEU A 109 22.16 -42.91 -24.33
CA LEU A 109 22.39 -41.86 -25.34
C LEU A 109 23.63 -40.97 -25.11
N ASN A 110 24.31 -41.07 -23.96
CA ASN A 110 25.48 -40.27 -23.56
C ASN A 110 25.41 -38.76 -23.92
N LYS A 111 24.24 -38.12 -23.87
CA LYS A 111 24.02 -36.76 -24.43
C LYS A 111 24.93 -35.68 -23.85
N THR A 112 25.38 -35.86 -22.61
CA THR A 112 26.29 -34.95 -21.92
C THR A 112 27.72 -35.00 -22.47
N ARG A 113 28.10 -36.09 -23.17
CA ARG A 113 29.46 -36.40 -23.63
C ARG A 113 30.56 -36.35 -22.55
N ALA A 114 30.18 -36.43 -21.27
CA ALA A 114 31.11 -36.39 -20.15
C ALA A 114 32.05 -37.61 -20.08
N ARG A 115 31.68 -38.69 -20.77
CA ARG A 115 32.27 -40.04 -20.61
C ARG A 115 33.24 -40.45 -21.72
N GLY A 116 33.80 -39.52 -22.50
CA GLY A 116 34.85 -39.83 -23.49
C GLY A 116 34.50 -40.99 -24.45
N ASN A 117 35.45 -41.91 -24.67
CA ASN A 117 35.21 -43.16 -25.38
C ASN A 117 34.52 -44.19 -24.45
N LEU A 118 33.31 -44.60 -24.82
CA LEU A 118 32.50 -45.53 -24.01
C LEU A 118 33.10 -46.95 -23.95
N ALA A 119 33.77 -47.40 -25.01
CA ALA A 119 34.30 -48.77 -25.12
C ALA A 119 35.44 -49.08 -24.13
N GLU A 120 36.09 -48.06 -23.57
CA GLU A 120 37.22 -48.21 -22.63
C GLU A 120 36.78 -48.23 -21.16
N GLN A 121 35.48 -48.08 -20.87
CA GLN A 121 35.00 -47.80 -19.52
C GLN A 121 34.15 -48.93 -18.93
N LYS A 122 34.73 -49.63 -17.93
CA LYS A 122 34.02 -50.56 -17.02
C LYS A 122 33.12 -49.81 -16.01
N ARG A 123 32.26 -48.92 -16.51
CA ARG A 123 31.29 -48.15 -15.71
C ARG A 123 29.90 -48.71 -15.87
N SER A 124 29.19 -48.78 -14.74
CA SER A 124 27.75 -49.00 -14.64
C SER A 124 27.06 -47.65 -14.44
N PHE A 125 25.80 -47.55 -14.86
CA PHE A 125 24.97 -46.37 -14.68
C PHE A 125 23.72 -46.72 -13.88
N LEU A 126 23.52 -46.06 -12.75
CA LEU A 126 22.34 -46.24 -11.91
C LEU A 126 21.45 -45.02 -12.13
N CYS A 127 20.15 -45.23 -12.36
CA CYS A 127 19.19 -44.15 -12.53
C CYS A 127 17.89 -44.46 -11.79
N VAL A 128 17.49 -43.55 -10.90
CA VAL A 128 16.31 -43.67 -10.04
C VAL A 128 15.36 -42.47 -10.25
N PRO A 129 14.04 -42.68 -10.12
CA PRO A 129 13.06 -41.60 -10.29
C PRO A 129 13.05 -40.67 -9.08
N VAL A 130 12.89 -39.36 -9.33
CA VAL A 130 12.65 -38.36 -8.29
C VAL A 130 11.13 -38.22 -8.16
N LYS A 131 10.53 -38.85 -7.14
CA LYS A 131 9.08 -38.95 -6.94
C LYS A 131 8.57 -37.94 -5.91
N GLY A 132 7.80 -36.95 -6.35
CA GLY A 132 7.14 -35.96 -5.51
C GLY A 132 5.66 -36.30 -5.32
N GLY A 133 5.31 -36.96 -4.23
CA GLY A 133 3.95 -37.46 -4.01
C GLY A 133 3.57 -38.52 -5.05
N HIS A 134 2.49 -38.27 -5.81
CA HIS A 134 2.08 -39.15 -6.92
C HIS A 134 2.75 -38.83 -8.27
N ASN A 135 3.52 -37.74 -8.37
CA ASN A 135 4.12 -37.30 -9.63
C ASN A 135 5.62 -37.60 -9.68
N ILE A 136 6.11 -38.08 -10.83
CA ILE A 136 7.55 -38.22 -11.08
C ILE A 136 8.02 -36.88 -11.66
N ILE A 137 8.81 -36.14 -10.87
CA ILE A 137 9.24 -34.78 -11.20
C ILE A 137 10.63 -34.73 -11.83
N GLY A 138 11.34 -35.86 -11.91
CA GLY A 138 12.69 -35.91 -12.44
C GLY A 138 13.37 -37.27 -12.30
N ALA A 139 14.69 -37.28 -12.50
CA ALA A 139 15.56 -38.43 -12.32
C ALA A 139 16.89 -38.04 -11.64
N LEU A 140 17.36 -38.93 -10.77
CA LEU A 140 18.71 -38.97 -10.22
C LEU A 140 19.46 -40.11 -10.91
N SER A 141 20.70 -39.88 -11.29
CA SER A 141 21.53 -40.77 -12.07
C SER A 141 23.00 -40.57 -11.76
N VAL A 142 23.75 -41.64 -11.60
CA VAL A 142 25.20 -41.62 -11.29
C VAL A 142 25.93 -42.71 -12.08
N ASP A 143 27.23 -42.51 -12.29
CA ASP A 143 28.15 -43.57 -12.72
C ASP A 143 28.76 -44.24 -11.49
N ARG A 144 28.95 -45.57 -11.56
CA ARG A 144 29.70 -46.31 -10.55
C ARG A 144 30.52 -47.43 -11.20
N ILE A 145 31.64 -47.79 -10.57
CA ILE A 145 32.48 -48.91 -10.97
C ILE A 145 32.29 -50.04 -9.95
N TYR A 146 32.01 -51.25 -10.43
CA TYR A 146 31.98 -52.47 -9.62
C TYR A 146 33.12 -53.39 -10.09
N PRO A 147 34.25 -53.47 -9.35
CA PRO A 147 35.43 -54.23 -9.78
C PRO A 147 35.15 -55.71 -10.07
N ASP A 148 34.29 -56.33 -9.24
CA ASP A 148 33.93 -57.74 -9.30
C ASP A 148 32.64 -58.00 -10.12
N GLY A 149 32.21 -57.03 -10.93
CA GLY A 149 30.93 -57.07 -11.67
C GLY A 149 29.72 -56.66 -10.82
N ILE A 150 28.51 -56.75 -11.38
CA ILE A 150 27.29 -56.50 -10.60
C ILE A 150 27.15 -57.59 -9.54
N THR A 151 27.16 -57.16 -8.28
CA THR A 151 26.92 -57.97 -7.08
C THR A 151 25.77 -57.36 -6.27
N GLU A 152 25.49 -57.92 -5.09
CA GLU A 152 24.52 -57.40 -4.12
C GLU A 152 24.70 -55.89 -3.82
N GLN A 153 25.94 -55.40 -3.87
CA GLN A 153 26.28 -53.98 -3.67
C GLN A 153 25.53 -53.05 -4.63
N ALA A 154 25.28 -53.45 -5.87
CA ALA A 154 24.56 -52.61 -6.83
C ALA A 154 23.08 -52.41 -6.44
N ASN A 155 22.47 -53.39 -5.78
CA ASN A 155 21.11 -53.27 -5.25
C ASN A 155 21.08 -52.37 -4.00
N ILE A 156 22.09 -52.46 -3.13
CA ILE A 156 22.25 -51.59 -1.96
C ILE A 156 22.41 -50.13 -2.41
N ASP A 157 23.26 -49.87 -3.39
CA ASP A 157 23.46 -48.53 -3.95
C ASP A 157 22.19 -47.99 -4.65
N LEU A 158 21.41 -48.85 -5.31
CA LEU A 158 20.12 -48.46 -5.91
C LEU A 158 19.06 -48.11 -4.83
N GLN A 159 19.00 -48.87 -3.74
CA GLN A 159 18.13 -48.56 -2.60
C GLN A 159 18.52 -47.23 -1.94
N PHE A 160 19.82 -47.03 -1.69
CA PHE A 160 20.37 -45.76 -1.18
C PHE A 160 19.99 -44.57 -2.06
N LEU A 161 20.18 -44.68 -3.39
CA LEU A 161 19.80 -43.65 -4.35
C LEU A 161 18.29 -43.40 -4.37
N THR A 162 17.46 -44.43 -4.19
CA THR A 162 15.99 -44.31 -4.15
C THR A 162 15.51 -43.58 -2.89
N ILE A 163 16.13 -43.83 -1.74
CA ILE A 163 15.88 -43.06 -0.51
C ILE A 163 16.29 -41.60 -0.74
N LEU A 164 17.49 -41.37 -1.26
CA LEU A 164 17.98 -40.03 -1.56
C LEU A 164 17.11 -39.27 -2.57
N SER A 165 16.63 -39.92 -3.63
CA SER A 165 15.77 -39.29 -4.64
C SER A 165 14.44 -38.82 -4.05
N THR A 166 13.96 -39.48 -3.00
CA THR A 166 12.76 -39.06 -2.25
C THR A 166 13.01 -37.79 -1.43
N ILE A 167 14.17 -37.68 -0.76
CA ILE A 167 14.56 -36.48 0.00
C ILE A 167 14.79 -35.28 -0.96
N ILE A 168 15.44 -35.54 -2.09
CA ILE A 168 15.58 -34.57 -3.20
C ILE A 168 14.20 -34.12 -3.67
N ALA A 169 13.26 -35.04 -3.90
CA ALA A 169 11.92 -34.70 -4.38
C ALA A 169 11.16 -33.78 -3.42
N GLN A 170 11.17 -34.09 -2.12
CA GLN A 170 10.57 -33.24 -1.09
C GLN A 170 11.19 -31.84 -1.07
N THR A 171 12.51 -31.75 -1.24
CA THR A 171 13.23 -30.47 -1.29
C THR A 171 12.83 -29.65 -2.53
N VAL A 172 12.76 -30.28 -3.71
CA VAL A 172 12.32 -29.63 -4.96
C VAL A 172 10.89 -29.08 -4.81
N VAL A 173 9.95 -29.91 -4.34
CA VAL A 173 8.55 -29.51 -4.16
C VAL A 173 8.41 -28.36 -3.16
N ARG A 174 9.15 -28.40 -2.04
CA ARG A 174 9.16 -27.33 -1.04
C ARG A 174 9.64 -26.00 -1.64
N VAL A 175 10.77 -26.00 -2.36
CA VAL A 175 11.33 -24.77 -2.94
C VAL A 175 10.42 -24.22 -4.06
N GLN A 176 9.90 -25.08 -4.94
CA GLN A 176 8.96 -24.66 -5.99
C GLN A 176 7.68 -24.04 -5.41
N LYS A 177 7.14 -24.60 -4.31
CA LYS A 177 5.98 -24.02 -3.62
C LYS A 177 6.28 -22.62 -3.07
N VAL A 178 7.39 -22.46 -2.33
CA VAL A 178 7.78 -21.16 -1.74
C VAL A 178 8.00 -20.10 -2.82
N ASN A 179 8.67 -20.45 -3.92
CA ASN A 179 8.90 -19.51 -5.03
C ASN A 179 7.57 -19.03 -5.64
N ARG A 180 6.64 -19.97 -5.90
CA ARG A 180 5.32 -19.65 -6.44
C ARG A 180 4.50 -18.76 -5.51
N GLU A 181 4.44 -19.08 -4.22
CA GLU A 181 3.73 -18.26 -3.21
C GLU A 181 4.34 -16.85 -3.14
N THR A 182 5.67 -16.72 -3.30
CA THR A 182 6.36 -15.43 -3.33
C THR A 182 6.00 -14.62 -4.59
N GLU A 183 5.93 -15.24 -5.76
CA GLU A 183 5.51 -14.60 -7.02
C GLU A 183 4.04 -14.15 -7.00
N GLU A 184 3.15 -14.98 -6.44
CA GLU A 184 1.73 -14.66 -6.26
C GLU A 184 1.56 -13.46 -5.31
N LEU A 185 2.20 -13.48 -4.14
CA LEU A 185 2.21 -12.36 -3.18
C LEU A 185 2.79 -11.07 -3.76
N PHE A 186 3.87 -11.15 -4.54
CA PHE A 186 4.46 -9.98 -5.20
C PHE A 186 3.51 -9.36 -6.22
N THR A 187 2.82 -10.21 -7.01
CA THR A 187 1.85 -9.78 -8.02
C THR A 187 0.63 -9.13 -7.38
N GLU A 188 0.11 -9.71 -6.30
CA GLU A 188 -0.99 -9.13 -5.51
C GLU A 188 -0.59 -7.80 -4.87
N ASN A 189 0.62 -7.71 -4.28
CA ASN A 189 1.11 -6.47 -3.70
C ASN A 189 1.20 -5.34 -4.73
N LEU A 190 1.71 -5.62 -5.94
CA LEU A 190 1.74 -4.65 -7.04
C LEU A 190 0.33 -4.20 -7.47
N LYS A 191 -0.64 -5.13 -7.50
CA LYS A 191 -2.04 -4.80 -7.82
C LYS A 191 -2.63 -3.87 -6.75
N LEU A 192 -2.50 -4.23 -5.47
CA LEU A 192 -2.99 -3.43 -4.34
C LEU A 192 -2.33 -2.04 -4.29
N LYS A 193 -1.02 -1.94 -4.54
CA LYS A 193 -0.33 -0.64 -4.67
C LYS A 193 -0.88 0.23 -5.80
N ARG A 194 -1.21 -0.36 -6.95
CA ARG A 194 -1.84 0.37 -8.08
C ARG A 194 -3.25 0.86 -7.74
N GLU A 195 -4.10 -0.01 -7.19
CA GLU A 195 -5.45 0.41 -6.76
C GLU A 195 -5.42 1.50 -5.69
N LEU A 196 -4.40 1.47 -4.81
CA LEU A 196 -4.17 2.51 -3.81
C LEU A 196 -3.69 3.83 -4.44
N SER A 197 -2.79 3.79 -5.43
CA SER A 197 -2.32 5.01 -6.10
C SER A 197 -3.38 5.62 -7.04
N GLU A 198 -4.29 4.81 -7.57
CA GLU A 198 -5.39 5.28 -8.41
C GLU A 198 -6.48 6.03 -7.65
N LYS A 199 -6.71 5.70 -6.36
CA LYS A 199 -7.74 6.29 -5.48
C LYS A 199 -7.24 7.45 -4.60
N ASN A 200 -6.00 7.92 -4.80
CA ASN A 200 -5.41 9.00 -3.99
C ASN A 200 -4.58 10.00 -4.83
N LYS A 201 -5.03 10.28 -6.07
CA LYS A 201 -4.48 11.32 -6.96
C LYS A 201 -4.92 12.71 -6.51
N ILE A 202 -4.23 13.75 -6.99
CA ILE A 202 -4.66 15.15 -6.78
C ILE A 202 -6.09 15.38 -7.31
N ASN A 203 -6.44 14.71 -8.42
CA ASN A 203 -7.78 14.74 -9.03
C ASN A 203 -8.92 14.20 -8.12
N ASP A 204 -8.60 13.44 -7.07
CA ASP A 204 -9.61 12.95 -6.11
C ASP A 204 -9.98 14.01 -5.06
N ILE A 205 -9.26 15.14 -5.02
CA ILE A 205 -9.61 16.30 -4.20
C ILE A 205 -10.56 17.18 -5.02
N ILE A 206 -11.82 17.24 -4.59
CA ILE A 206 -12.89 17.92 -5.32
C ILE A 206 -12.98 19.40 -4.94
N GLY A 207 -12.87 20.27 -5.94
CA GLY A 207 -13.06 21.72 -5.82
C GLY A 207 -12.71 22.45 -7.13
N ASN A 208 -13.49 23.46 -7.48
CA ASN A 208 -13.23 24.36 -8.61
C ASN A 208 -13.03 25.82 -8.18
N SER A 209 -13.32 26.15 -6.92
CA SER A 209 -13.18 27.50 -6.38
C SER A 209 -11.74 28.03 -6.49
N VAL A 210 -11.60 29.35 -6.68
CA VAL A 210 -10.28 30.03 -6.75
C VAL A 210 -9.42 29.73 -5.52
N LYS A 211 -10.03 29.58 -4.33
CA LYS A 211 -9.32 29.21 -3.10
C LYS A 211 -8.76 27.78 -3.16
N MET A 212 -9.46 26.83 -3.77
CA MET A 212 -8.94 25.48 -3.98
C MET A 212 -7.88 25.44 -5.08
N GLN A 213 -8.00 26.25 -6.14
CA GLN A 213 -6.94 26.37 -7.17
C GLN A 213 -5.61 26.82 -6.56
N ASN A 214 -5.62 27.80 -5.67
CA ASN A 214 -4.42 28.21 -4.92
C ASN A 214 -3.83 27.05 -4.08
N VAL A 215 -4.69 26.19 -3.49
CA VAL A 215 -4.23 25.00 -2.74
C VAL A 215 -3.59 23.97 -3.66
N TYR A 216 -4.16 23.71 -4.85
CA TYR A 216 -3.55 22.81 -5.84
C TYR A 216 -2.18 23.32 -6.29
N GLU A 217 -2.05 24.62 -6.63
CA GLU A 217 -0.76 25.20 -6.97
C GLU A 217 0.29 25.05 -5.86
N MET A 218 -0.11 25.19 -4.59
CA MET A 218 0.80 24.98 -3.46
C MET A 218 1.21 23.50 -3.30
N ILE A 219 0.29 22.57 -3.54
CA ILE A 219 0.56 21.12 -3.53
C ILE A 219 1.56 20.78 -4.64
N ASP A 220 1.30 21.19 -5.88
CA ASP A 220 2.15 20.91 -7.04
C ASP A 220 3.58 21.44 -6.86
N ARG A 221 3.73 22.67 -6.32
CA ARG A 221 5.06 23.27 -6.05
C ARG A 221 5.88 22.50 -5.02
N VAL A 222 5.25 21.76 -4.10
CA VAL A 222 5.94 21.06 -3.00
C VAL A 222 5.91 19.53 -3.14
N VAL A 223 5.18 18.97 -4.11
CA VAL A 223 4.97 17.52 -4.25
C VAL A 223 6.29 16.74 -4.37
N ASP A 224 7.26 17.29 -5.10
CA ASP A 224 8.58 16.71 -5.36
C ASP A 224 9.68 17.10 -4.35
N SER A 225 9.32 17.87 -3.32
CA SER A 225 10.23 18.36 -2.29
C SER A 225 10.26 17.44 -1.05
N ASN A 226 11.41 17.36 -0.38
CA ASN A 226 11.54 16.72 0.93
C ASN A 226 11.21 17.68 2.10
N ALA A 227 10.76 18.91 1.82
CA ALA A 227 10.37 19.88 2.84
C ALA A 227 9.19 19.39 3.70
N THR A 228 9.20 19.78 4.97
CA THR A 228 8.07 19.57 5.89
C THR A 228 6.89 20.43 5.46
N VAL A 229 5.73 19.80 5.27
CA VAL A 229 4.49 20.50 4.90
C VAL A 229 3.55 20.56 6.09
N LEU A 230 3.01 21.74 6.40
CA LEU A 230 2.09 21.98 7.51
C LEU A 230 0.70 22.36 7.00
N LEU A 231 -0.23 21.41 7.05
CA LEU A 231 -1.61 21.57 6.63
C LEU A 231 -2.43 22.26 7.72
N ARG A 232 -2.85 23.49 7.46
CA ARG A 232 -3.69 24.30 8.36
C ARG A 232 -5.13 24.29 7.88
N GLY A 233 -6.07 24.32 8.82
CA GLY A 233 -7.49 24.51 8.52
C GLY A 233 -8.38 23.71 9.46
N GLU A 234 -9.67 24.05 9.48
CA GLU A 234 -10.67 23.45 10.36
C GLU A 234 -10.78 21.91 10.19
N SER A 235 -11.41 21.26 11.17
CA SER A 235 -11.71 19.82 11.05
C SER A 235 -12.71 19.57 9.90
N GLY A 236 -12.60 18.43 9.24
CA GLY A 236 -13.44 18.08 8.09
C GLY A 236 -13.15 18.83 6.78
N THR A 237 -12.09 19.64 6.68
CA THR A 237 -11.74 20.38 5.43
C THR A 237 -11.09 19.53 4.34
N GLY A 238 -10.56 18.34 4.68
CA GLY A 238 -9.88 17.43 3.74
C GLY A 238 -8.37 17.29 3.91
N LYS A 239 -7.78 17.74 5.04
CA LYS A 239 -6.33 17.69 5.31
C LYS A 239 -5.69 16.32 5.02
N THR A 240 -6.33 15.23 5.43
CA THR A 240 -5.86 13.85 5.18
C THR A 240 -5.78 13.50 3.68
N LEU A 241 -6.69 14.03 2.84
CA LEU A 241 -6.65 13.83 1.39
C LEU A 241 -5.49 14.62 0.76
N VAL A 242 -5.26 15.85 1.20
CA VAL A 242 -4.09 16.65 0.78
C VAL A 242 -2.77 15.96 1.16
N ALA A 243 -2.67 15.41 2.38
CA ALA A 243 -1.48 14.66 2.81
C ALA A 243 -1.21 13.42 1.95
N LYS A 244 -2.27 12.68 1.58
CA LYS A 244 -2.18 11.55 0.64
C LYS A 244 -1.75 12.00 -0.76
N ALA A 245 -2.36 13.07 -1.30
CA ALA A 245 -2.02 13.60 -2.61
C ALA A 245 -0.53 14.04 -2.68
N LEU A 246 -0.03 14.70 -1.63
CA LEU A 246 1.40 15.06 -1.50
C LEU A 246 2.35 13.86 -1.51
N HIS A 247 1.91 12.69 -1.04
CA HIS A 247 2.70 11.47 -1.06
C HIS A 247 2.61 10.74 -2.41
N TYR A 248 1.41 10.38 -2.87
CA TYR A 248 1.22 9.52 -4.06
C TYR A 248 1.58 10.19 -5.39
N ASN A 249 1.64 11.52 -5.43
CA ASN A 249 2.05 12.27 -6.62
C ASN A 249 3.51 12.74 -6.56
N GLY A 250 4.24 12.43 -5.48
CA GLY A 250 5.65 12.82 -5.29
C GLY A 250 6.64 11.67 -5.45
N LYS A 251 7.93 11.97 -5.31
CA LYS A 251 9.06 11.01 -5.46
C LYS A 251 8.98 9.77 -4.57
N ARG A 252 8.28 9.84 -3.42
CA ARG A 252 8.18 8.75 -2.42
C ARG A 252 6.93 7.88 -2.57
N LYS A 253 6.15 8.02 -3.66
CA LYS A 253 4.85 7.35 -3.87
C LYS A 253 4.81 5.82 -3.79
N GLU A 254 5.95 5.14 -3.98
CA GLU A 254 6.06 3.67 -3.90
C GLU A 254 6.47 3.18 -2.50
N ASN A 255 6.89 4.10 -1.63
CA ASN A 255 7.39 3.87 -0.27
C ASN A 255 6.23 4.01 0.76
N PRO A 256 6.44 3.69 2.05
CA PRO A 256 5.35 3.73 3.02
C PRO A 256 4.71 5.12 3.21
N PHE A 257 3.38 5.16 3.31
CA PHE A 257 2.61 6.30 3.82
C PHE A 257 2.03 5.93 5.18
N VAL A 258 2.66 6.38 6.25
CA VAL A 258 2.27 6.06 7.63
C VAL A 258 1.44 7.22 8.19
N VAL A 259 0.26 6.93 8.72
CA VAL A 259 -0.64 7.92 9.34
C VAL A 259 -0.68 7.73 10.84
N VAL A 260 -0.56 8.82 11.59
CA VAL A 260 -0.74 8.86 13.05
C VAL A 260 -1.69 10.01 13.36
N ASN A 261 -2.75 9.74 14.11
CA ASN A 261 -3.58 10.78 14.71
C ASN A 261 -3.09 11.03 16.15
N CYS A 262 -2.64 12.25 16.43
CA CYS A 262 -2.07 12.62 17.71
C CYS A 262 -3.10 12.82 18.84
N SER A 263 -4.37 13.08 18.53
CA SER A 263 -5.43 13.27 19.55
C SER A 263 -6.10 11.97 20.01
N ALA A 264 -5.99 10.91 19.20
CA ALA A 264 -6.66 9.63 19.44
C ALA A 264 -5.99 8.75 20.51
N LEU A 265 -4.85 9.16 21.07
CA LEU A 265 -4.01 8.35 21.96
C LEU A 265 -3.60 9.10 23.23
N PRO A 266 -3.66 8.45 24.41
CA PRO A 266 -2.98 8.94 25.61
C PRO A 266 -1.48 9.18 25.38
N GLU A 267 -0.90 10.18 26.06
CA GLU A 267 0.49 10.65 25.88
C GLU A 267 1.52 9.52 25.80
N THR A 268 1.54 8.61 26.77
CA THR A 268 2.51 7.51 26.83
C THR A 268 2.34 6.49 25.71
N LEU A 269 1.11 6.33 25.20
CA LEU A 269 0.83 5.48 24.04
C LEU A 269 1.19 6.18 22.73
N LEU A 270 0.99 7.49 22.62
CA LEU A 270 1.42 8.27 21.45
C LEU A 270 2.94 8.25 21.29
N GLU A 271 3.68 8.46 22.39
CA GLU A 271 5.14 8.41 22.39
C GLU A 271 5.67 7.01 22.00
N SER A 272 5.03 5.97 22.53
CA SER A 272 5.32 4.55 22.25
C SER A 272 4.96 4.12 20.82
N GLU A 273 3.89 4.67 20.24
CA GLU A 273 3.56 4.51 18.82
C GLU A 273 4.59 5.23 17.94
N LEU A 274 4.87 6.52 18.18
CA LEU A 274 5.76 7.31 17.32
C LEU A 274 7.18 6.75 17.26
N PHE A 275 7.80 6.53 18.42
CA PHE A 275 9.23 6.20 18.54
C PHE A 275 9.52 4.72 18.81
N GLY A 276 8.50 3.92 19.12
CA GLY A 276 8.69 2.52 19.51
C GLY A 276 9.24 2.37 20.93
N HIS A 277 9.34 1.13 21.39
CA HIS A 277 9.79 0.82 22.74
C HIS A 277 10.54 -0.51 22.83
N GLU A 278 11.50 -0.56 23.75
CA GLU A 278 12.17 -1.79 24.15
C GLU A 278 11.37 -2.53 25.23
N LYS A 279 11.58 -3.85 25.32
CA LYS A 279 10.95 -4.69 26.33
C LYS A 279 11.29 -4.21 27.75
N GLY A 280 10.27 -4.06 28.60
CA GLY A 280 10.41 -3.61 29.99
C GLY A 280 10.58 -2.10 30.19
N SER A 281 10.47 -1.29 29.13
CA SER A 281 10.61 0.17 29.19
C SER A 281 9.52 0.90 30.00
N PHE A 282 8.32 0.32 30.13
CA PHE A 282 7.24 0.81 30.99
C PHE A 282 6.30 -0.34 31.41
N THR A 283 5.37 -0.07 32.33
CA THR A 283 4.37 -1.05 32.80
C THR A 283 3.43 -1.45 31.65
N GLY A 284 3.62 -2.66 31.11
CA GLY A 284 2.89 -3.18 29.96
C GLY A 284 3.76 -3.45 28.73
N ALA A 285 5.03 -3.03 28.72
CA ALA A 285 6.00 -3.32 27.65
C ALA A 285 6.51 -4.77 27.70
N ILE A 286 5.62 -5.75 27.44
CA ILE A 286 5.94 -7.20 27.50
C ILE A 286 6.91 -7.62 26.38
N GLU A 287 6.83 -6.94 25.23
CA GLU A 287 7.63 -7.18 24.02
C GLU A 287 8.23 -5.86 23.50
N GLN A 288 9.13 -5.95 22.53
CA GLN A 288 9.67 -4.79 21.81
C GLN A 288 8.70 -4.37 20.70
N LYS A 289 8.49 -3.06 20.51
CA LYS A 289 7.62 -2.52 19.45
C LYS A 289 8.35 -1.54 18.54
N ILE A 290 8.20 -1.73 17.24
CA ILE A 290 8.72 -0.86 16.17
C ILE A 290 7.85 0.40 16.06
N GLY A 291 8.47 1.58 16.11
CA GLY A 291 7.79 2.88 16.05
C GLY A 291 7.32 3.30 14.64
N ARG A 292 6.42 4.28 14.57
CA ARG A 292 5.88 4.84 13.32
C ARG A 292 6.93 5.54 12.47
N PHE A 293 7.96 6.15 13.08
CA PHE A 293 9.11 6.67 12.33
C PHE A 293 9.90 5.56 11.63
N GLU A 294 10.15 4.44 12.31
CA GLU A 294 10.83 3.27 11.75
C GLU A 294 10.00 2.60 10.64
N GLN A 295 8.67 2.55 10.79
CA GLN A 295 7.74 2.06 9.76
C GLN A 295 7.64 2.99 8.53
N ALA A 296 7.97 4.27 8.68
CA ALA A 296 7.88 5.28 7.63
C ALA A 296 9.20 5.47 6.85
N GLU A 297 10.21 4.63 7.09
CA GLU A 297 11.56 4.80 6.55
C GLU A 297 11.59 4.85 5.02
N GLY A 298 12.30 5.86 4.47
CA GLY A 298 12.29 6.19 3.03
C GLY A 298 10.95 6.75 2.51
N GLY A 299 9.90 6.74 3.32
CA GLY A 299 8.53 7.10 2.97
C GLY A 299 8.10 8.46 3.52
N THR A 300 6.81 8.58 3.82
CA THR A 300 6.17 9.78 4.37
C THR A 300 5.41 9.43 5.65
N LEU A 301 5.64 10.20 6.72
CA LEU A 301 4.85 10.16 7.94
C LEU A 301 3.89 11.35 7.97
N PHE A 302 2.59 11.06 8.07
CA PHE A 302 1.54 12.04 8.25
C PHE A 302 1.09 12.08 9.72
N LEU A 303 1.28 13.23 10.37
CA LEU A 303 0.84 13.50 11.75
C LEU A 303 -0.41 14.39 11.72
N ASP A 304 -1.59 13.83 11.98
CA ASP A 304 -2.83 14.60 12.11
C ASP A 304 -3.03 15.10 13.55
N GLU A 305 -3.63 16.28 13.66
CA GLU A 305 -3.84 17.02 14.91
C GLU A 305 -2.56 17.25 15.74
N ILE A 306 -1.47 17.66 15.08
CA ILE A 306 -0.15 17.91 15.71
C ILE A 306 -0.18 19.00 16.81
N GLY A 307 -1.23 19.82 16.90
CA GLY A 307 -1.41 20.81 17.98
C GLY A 307 -1.88 20.23 19.32
N GLU A 308 -2.10 18.91 19.40
CA GLU A 308 -2.57 18.19 20.60
C GLU A 308 -1.43 17.44 21.33
N ILE A 309 -0.19 17.45 20.80
CA ILE A 309 0.93 16.69 21.40
C ILE A 309 1.49 17.34 22.66
N SER A 310 1.85 16.50 23.64
CA SER A 310 2.46 16.94 24.89
C SER A 310 3.90 17.42 24.71
N ASN A 311 4.39 18.21 25.67
CA ASN A 311 5.74 18.77 25.65
C ASN A 311 6.86 17.70 25.57
N SER A 312 6.65 16.50 26.13
CA SER A 312 7.60 15.39 26.06
C SER A 312 7.77 14.88 24.61
N VAL A 313 6.65 14.69 23.91
CA VAL A 313 6.61 14.30 22.49
C VAL A 313 7.16 15.42 21.61
N GLN A 314 6.88 16.69 21.92
CA GLN A 314 7.45 17.84 21.18
C GLN A 314 8.99 17.84 21.20
N VAL A 315 9.60 17.58 22.36
CA VAL A 315 11.08 17.50 22.48
C VAL A 315 11.66 16.37 21.62
N LYS A 316 11.07 15.18 21.66
CA LYS A 316 11.55 14.05 20.85
C LYS A 316 11.33 14.28 19.36
N LEU A 317 10.17 14.81 18.97
CA LEU A 317 9.86 15.14 17.58
C LEU A 317 10.83 16.17 17.01
N LEU A 318 11.20 17.19 17.80
CA LEU A 318 12.21 18.17 17.41
C LEU A 318 13.55 17.49 17.08
N GLY A 319 14.00 16.57 17.94
CA GLY A 319 15.21 15.77 17.69
C GLY A 319 15.15 15.03 16.35
N VAL A 320 14.03 14.37 16.05
CA VAL A 320 13.87 13.65 14.77
C VAL A 320 13.91 14.59 13.56
N VAL A 321 13.23 15.73 13.65
CA VAL A 321 13.15 16.70 12.55
C VAL A 321 14.49 17.41 12.30
N GLN A 322 15.30 17.61 13.35
CA GLN A 322 16.62 18.26 13.23
C GLN A 322 17.75 17.28 12.90
N GLU A 323 17.89 16.20 13.67
CA GLU A 323 19.02 15.27 13.61
C GLU A 323 18.81 14.11 12.63
N ARG A 324 17.57 13.93 12.13
CA ARG A 324 17.17 12.74 11.34
C ARG A 324 17.41 11.44 12.09
N ALA A 325 17.24 11.47 13.41
CA ALA A 325 17.42 10.32 14.28
C ALA A 325 16.53 10.38 15.52
N PHE A 326 16.23 9.22 16.11
CA PHE A 326 15.44 9.09 17.32
C PHE A 326 15.94 7.93 18.19
N GLN A 327 15.36 7.79 19.39
CA GLN A 327 15.62 6.68 20.31
C GLN A 327 14.28 6.04 20.71
N ARG A 328 14.25 4.72 20.80
CA ARG A 328 13.09 3.98 21.35
C ARG A 328 12.99 4.21 22.85
N LEU A 329 11.78 4.13 23.40
CA LEU A 329 11.57 4.16 24.86
C LEU A 329 12.37 3.05 25.55
N GLY A 330 13.14 3.42 26.57
CA GLY A 330 14.04 2.53 27.31
C GLY A 330 15.36 2.20 26.60
N SER A 331 15.63 2.75 25.41
CA SER A 331 16.87 2.53 24.66
C SER A 331 17.76 3.77 24.65
N THR A 332 19.07 3.57 24.76
CA THR A 332 20.08 4.60 24.49
C THR A 332 20.61 4.55 23.05
N ARG A 333 20.17 3.55 22.25
CA ARG A 333 20.61 3.39 20.86
C ARG A 333 19.88 4.39 19.97
N GLN A 334 20.65 5.26 19.33
CA GLN A 334 20.16 6.16 18.29
C GLN A 334 19.87 5.39 16.98
N ILE A 335 18.74 5.69 16.35
CA ILE A 335 18.25 5.11 15.10
C ILE A 335 18.08 6.28 14.12
N THR A 336 18.81 6.26 13.01
CA THR A 336 18.66 7.23 11.91
C THR A 336 17.39 6.94 11.10
N CYS A 337 16.72 7.98 10.59
CA CYS A 337 15.56 7.82 9.72
C CYS A 337 15.44 8.89 8.62
N ASP A 338 15.25 8.47 7.37
CA ASP A 338 14.91 9.34 6.25
C ASP A 338 13.40 9.35 5.99
N VAL A 339 12.68 10.18 6.73
CA VAL A 339 11.21 10.31 6.65
C VAL A 339 10.81 11.71 6.18
N ARG A 340 9.96 11.80 5.15
CA ARG A 340 9.28 13.06 4.80
C ARG A 340 8.16 13.30 5.80
N LEU A 341 8.14 14.46 6.45
CA LEU A 341 7.10 14.81 7.41
C LEU A 341 6.00 15.66 6.76
N VAL A 342 4.75 15.26 6.96
CA VAL A 342 3.57 16.10 6.69
C VAL A 342 2.80 16.19 8.01
N ALA A 343 2.51 17.39 8.48
CA ALA A 343 1.77 17.61 9.71
C ALA A 343 0.46 18.33 9.42
N ALA A 344 -0.58 18.09 10.21
CA ALA A 344 -1.87 18.76 10.08
C ALA A 344 -2.38 19.27 11.44
N THR A 345 -3.03 20.43 11.46
CA THR A 345 -3.66 20.98 12.66
C THR A 345 -4.86 21.87 12.33
N ASN A 346 -5.85 21.86 13.23
CA ASN A 346 -6.95 22.81 13.30
C ASN A 346 -6.68 23.95 14.30
N ARG A 347 -5.66 23.82 15.16
CA ARG A 347 -5.26 24.85 16.12
C ARG A 347 -4.40 25.92 15.48
N ASP A 348 -4.56 27.13 16.00
CA ASP A 348 -3.59 28.21 15.90
C ASP A 348 -2.35 27.82 16.74
N LEU A 349 -1.22 27.56 16.08
CA LEU A 349 0.02 27.14 16.74
C LEU A 349 0.82 28.36 17.20
N GLU A 350 0.67 29.48 16.52
CA GLU A 350 1.24 30.77 16.81
C GLU A 350 0.76 31.25 18.19
N LYS A 351 -0.55 31.10 18.45
CA LYS A 351 -1.13 31.29 19.78
C LYS A 351 -0.72 30.19 20.77
N ALA A 352 -0.65 28.92 20.35
CA ALA A 352 -0.18 27.86 21.25
C ALA A 352 1.27 28.07 21.71
N VAL A 353 2.12 28.70 20.88
CA VAL A 353 3.48 29.14 21.23
C VAL A 353 3.44 30.32 22.21
N SER A 354 2.62 31.36 21.96
CA SER A 354 2.50 32.48 22.90
C SER A 354 1.98 32.06 24.27
N ASP A 355 1.10 31.06 24.30
CA ASP A 355 0.49 30.51 25.52
C ASP A 355 1.39 29.46 26.21
N GLY A 356 2.59 29.17 25.68
CA GLY A 356 3.56 28.22 26.24
C GLY A 356 3.19 26.73 26.11
N ASN A 357 2.14 26.41 25.35
CA ASN A 357 1.64 25.05 25.13
C ASN A 357 2.31 24.33 23.96
N PHE A 358 3.01 25.08 23.09
CA PHE A 358 3.78 24.53 21.97
C PHE A 358 5.15 25.19 21.88
N ARG A 359 6.21 24.41 21.60
CA ARG A 359 7.57 24.95 21.51
C ARG A 359 7.79 25.73 20.21
N GLU A 360 8.37 26.91 20.36
CA GLU A 360 8.74 27.80 19.24
C GLU A 360 9.73 27.14 18.25
N ASP A 361 10.73 26.42 18.76
CA ASP A 361 11.74 25.75 17.94
C ASP A 361 11.17 24.62 17.06
N LEU A 362 10.21 23.86 17.58
CA LEU A 362 9.47 22.86 16.82
C LEU A 362 8.52 23.53 15.82
N TYR A 363 7.85 24.61 16.22
CA TYR A 363 6.95 25.35 15.33
C TYR A 363 7.67 25.81 14.05
N TYR A 364 8.84 26.45 14.14
CA TYR A 364 9.58 26.87 12.94
C TYR A 364 10.10 25.70 12.09
N ARG A 365 10.36 24.53 12.69
CA ARG A 365 10.77 23.32 11.96
C ARG A 365 9.62 22.59 11.28
N LEU A 366 8.39 22.77 11.75
CA LEU A 366 7.17 22.26 11.10
C LEU A 366 6.65 23.25 10.06
N ASN A 367 6.67 24.56 10.34
CA ASN A 367 6.11 25.61 9.51
C ASN A 367 7.00 26.03 8.32
N VAL A 368 7.68 25.06 7.69
CA VAL A 368 8.57 25.29 6.54
C VAL A 368 7.77 25.56 5.27
N PHE A 369 6.66 24.84 5.06
CA PHE A 369 5.74 25.06 3.96
C PHE A 369 4.28 24.93 4.44
N PRO A 370 3.66 26.02 4.93
CA PRO A 370 2.25 26.00 5.33
C PRO A 370 1.32 25.95 4.13
N VAL A 371 0.28 25.13 4.20
CA VAL A 371 -0.83 25.09 3.22
C VAL A 371 -2.14 25.25 3.96
N TYR A 372 -2.89 26.31 3.66
CA TYR A 372 -4.15 26.64 4.34
C TYR A 372 -5.33 26.09 3.53
N LEU A 373 -6.03 25.09 4.06
CA LEU A 373 -7.26 24.57 3.47
C LEU A 373 -8.45 25.46 3.86
N PRO A 374 -9.18 26.05 2.89
CA PRO A 374 -10.31 26.91 3.18
C PRO A 374 -11.49 26.11 3.76
N PRO A 375 -12.22 26.67 4.74
CA PRO A 375 -13.46 26.08 5.22
C PRO A 375 -14.53 26.13 4.12
N LEU A 376 -15.48 25.20 4.16
CA LEU A 376 -16.44 24.96 3.08
C LEU A 376 -17.31 26.20 2.78
N ARG A 377 -17.70 26.95 3.82
CA ARG A 377 -18.40 28.24 3.72
C ARG A 377 -17.67 29.33 2.90
N GLU A 378 -16.36 29.22 2.75
CA GLU A 378 -15.52 30.14 1.98
C GLU A 378 -15.32 29.71 0.52
N ARG A 379 -15.73 28.49 0.16
CA ARG A 379 -15.66 27.91 -1.18
C ARG A 379 -17.04 27.38 -1.62
N ARG A 380 -18.05 28.26 -1.57
CA ARG A 380 -19.46 27.90 -1.78
C ARG A 380 -19.75 27.21 -3.12
N THR A 381 -18.99 27.51 -4.17
CA THR A 381 -19.10 26.84 -5.49
C THR A 381 -18.78 25.35 -5.42
N ASP A 382 -17.92 24.93 -4.48
CA ASP A 382 -17.51 23.54 -4.30
C ASP A 382 -18.57 22.72 -3.54
N ILE A 383 -19.53 23.37 -2.85
CA ILE A 383 -20.56 22.68 -2.06
C ILE A 383 -21.43 21.79 -2.96
N LEU A 384 -21.90 22.32 -4.09
CA LEU A 384 -22.75 21.57 -5.01
C LEU A 384 -21.97 20.44 -5.67
N LEU A 385 -20.74 20.73 -6.13
CA LEU A 385 -19.84 19.74 -6.73
C LEU A 385 -19.54 18.56 -5.78
N LEU A 386 -19.32 18.85 -4.49
CA LEU A 386 -19.16 17.83 -3.46
C LEU A 386 -20.46 17.08 -3.16
N ALA A 387 -21.60 17.77 -3.14
CA ALA A 387 -22.90 17.14 -2.90
C ALA A 387 -23.29 16.18 -4.02
N GLU A 388 -23.07 16.54 -5.29
CA GLU A 388 -23.28 15.69 -6.47
C GLU A 388 -22.35 14.47 -6.42
N PHE A 389 -21.05 14.66 -6.12
CA PHE A 389 -20.13 13.54 -5.95
C PHE A 389 -20.56 12.56 -4.83
N PHE A 390 -21.00 13.06 -3.68
CA PHE A 390 -21.50 12.19 -2.61
C PHE A 390 -22.82 11.53 -2.99
N LEU A 391 -23.72 12.19 -3.73
CA LEU A 391 -24.93 11.58 -4.28
C LEU A 391 -24.56 10.39 -5.17
N ASP A 392 -23.70 10.59 -6.16
CA ASP A 392 -23.27 9.53 -7.09
C ASP A 392 -22.56 8.39 -6.36
N LYS A 393 -21.70 8.69 -5.39
CA LYS A 393 -21.02 7.68 -4.58
C LYS A 393 -22.05 6.82 -3.82
N TYR A 394 -22.91 7.45 -3.04
CA TYR A 394 -23.80 6.72 -2.12
C TYR A 394 -24.98 6.06 -2.84
N THR A 395 -25.42 6.55 -4.00
CA THR A 395 -26.42 5.87 -4.83
C THR A 395 -25.89 4.57 -5.41
N ASN A 396 -24.64 4.58 -5.93
CA ASN A 396 -23.97 3.38 -6.41
C ASN A 396 -23.71 2.36 -5.27
N GLU A 397 -23.24 2.81 -4.11
CA GLU A 397 -23.01 1.94 -2.94
C GLU A 397 -24.32 1.29 -2.43
N ASN A 398 -25.43 2.04 -2.40
CA ASN A 398 -26.73 1.55 -1.91
C ASN A 398 -27.65 0.99 -3.01
N LYS A 399 -27.22 0.97 -4.28
CA LYS A 399 -28.00 0.55 -5.46
C LYS A 399 -29.36 1.27 -5.58
N LYS A 400 -29.40 2.58 -5.30
CA LYS A 400 -30.60 3.44 -5.45
C LYS A 400 -30.52 4.33 -6.70
N GLU A 401 -31.64 4.55 -7.40
CA GLU A 401 -31.71 5.38 -8.62
C GLU A 401 -32.06 6.86 -8.32
N ILE A 402 -31.24 7.54 -7.52
CA ILE A 402 -31.46 8.95 -7.16
C ILE A 402 -30.56 9.87 -8.01
N GLY A 403 -31.05 10.32 -9.16
CA GLY A 403 -30.24 11.06 -10.14
C GLY A 403 -30.16 12.58 -9.97
N ARG A 404 -30.68 13.17 -8.88
CA ARG A 404 -30.77 14.65 -8.73
C ARG A 404 -31.03 15.15 -7.31
N ILE A 405 -30.55 16.37 -7.04
CA ILE A 405 -30.90 17.18 -5.86
C ILE A 405 -31.91 18.26 -6.29
N SER A 406 -32.98 18.49 -5.51
CA SER A 406 -33.96 19.53 -5.82
C SER A 406 -33.38 20.92 -5.56
N THR A 407 -33.84 21.94 -6.30
CA THR A 407 -33.41 23.35 -6.11
C THR A 407 -33.53 23.80 -4.65
N SER A 408 -34.65 23.48 -3.99
CA SER A 408 -34.85 23.79 -2.56
C SER A 408 -33.83 23.15 -1.61
N ALA A 409 -33.31 21.95 -1.95
CA ALA A 409 -32.25 21.32 -1.18
C ALA A 409 -30.88 21.93 -1.51
N ILE A 410 -30.63 22.28 -2.78
CA ILE A 410 -29.41 23.00 -3.20
C ILE A 410 -29.30 24.34 -2.46
N ASP A 411 -30.39 25.11 -2.38
CA ASP A 411 -30.42 26.40 -1.66
C ASP A 411 -30.08 26.22 -0.17
N MET A 412 -30.66 25.22 0.50
CA MET A 412 -30.34 24.88 1.89
C MET A 412 -28.86 24.51 2.06
N LEU A 413 -28.31 23.68 1.17
CA LEU A 413 -26.90 23.27 1.21
C LEU A 413 -25.94 24.46 1.00
N ILE A 414 -26.27 25.40 0.12
CA ILE A 414 -25.42 26.58 -0.19
C ILE A 414 -25.48 27.65 0.91
N GLN A 415 -26.64 27.84 1.55
CA GLN A 415 -26.83 28.85 2.59
C GLN A 415 -26.23 28.45 3.95
N TYR A 416 -26.06 27.15 4.21
CA TYR A 416 -25.57 26.65 5.48
C TYR A 416 -24.07 26.90 5.71
N HIS A 417 -23.68 27.10 6.97
CA HIS A 417 -22.33 27.52 7.36
C HIS A 417 -21.32 26.36 7.47
N TRP A 418 -21.77 25.10 7.43
CA TRP A 418 -20.95 23.88 7.47
C TRP A 418 -19.85 23.88 8.55
N PRO A 419 -20.20 23.96 9.85
CA PRO A 419 -19.22 23.91 10.95
C PRO A 419 -18.35 22.65 10.95
N GLY A 420 -18.85 21.50 10.46
CA GLY A 420 -18.07 20.28 10.26
C GLY A 420 -17.50 20.11 8.84
N ASN A 421 -17.56 21.17 8.02
CA ASN A 421 -17.01 21.25 6.67
C ASN A 421 -17.44 20.06 5.77
N VAL A 422 -16.53 19.50 4.97
CA VAL A 422 -16.82 18.43 4.00
C VAL A 422 -17.28 17.14 4.70
N ARG A 423 -16.81 16.88 5.93
CA ARG A 423 -17.23 15.70 6.72
C ARG A 423 -18.71 15.77 7.13
N GLU A 424 -19.20 16.96 7.46
CA GLU A 424 -20.63 17.17 7.74
C GLU A 424 -21.48 17.07 6.47
N LEU A 425 -21.01 17.64 5.35
CA LEU A 425 -21.68 17.50 4.05
C LEU A 425 -21.75 16.04 3.60
N GLN A 426 -20.67 15.27 3.75
CA GLN A 426 -20.62 13.83 3.45
C GLN A 426 -21.69 13.07 4.25
N ASN A 427 -21.71 13.23 5.57
CA ASN A 427 -22.69 12.58 6.45
C ASN A 427 -24.14 13.00 6.14
N CYS A 428 -24.34 14.27 5.75
CA CYS A 428 -25.63 14.81 5.34
C CYS A 428 -26.14 14.12 4.08
N MET A 429 -25.30 14.02 3.04
CA MET A 429 -25.66 13.39 1.76
C MET A 429 -25.86 11.87 1.89
N GLU A 430 -25.01 11.19 2.67
CA GLU A 430 -25.16 9.76 2.98
C GLU A 430 -26.53 9.47 3.61
N ARG A 431 -26.89 10.21 4.65
CA ARG A 431 -28.19 10.11 5.31
C ARG A 431 -29.35 10.43 4.37
N ALA A 432 -29.20 11.46 3.53
CA ALA A 432 -30.24 11.85 2.58
C ALA A 432 -30.49 10.76 1.53
N VAL A 433 -29.46 10.10 1.01
CA VAL A 433 -29.58 8.95 0.09
C VAL A 433 -30.25 7.75 0.78
N LEU A 434 -29.90 7.46 2.03
CA LEU A 434 -30.51 6.36 2.77
C LEU A 434 -32.03 6.56 2.97
N ILE A 435 -32.47 7.76 3.35
CA ILE A 435 -33.88 8.08 3.66
C ILE A 435 -34.71 8.39 2.40
N CYS A 436 -34.10 8.83 1.31
CA CYS A 436 -34.79 9.18 0.08
C CYS A 436 -35.25 7.94 -0.70
N ASP A 437 -36.56 7.71 -0.75
CA ASP A 437 -37.18 6.65 -1.58
C ASP A 437 -37.69 7.16 -2.94
N ASP A 438 -37.67 8.49 -3.14
CA ASP A 438 -37.89 9.16 -4.42
C ASP A 438 -36.62 9.20 -5.29
N ASN A 439 -36.76 9.38 -6.60
CA ASN A 439 -35.66 9.65 -7.54
C ASN A 439 -35.06 11.09 -7.41
N SER A 440 -35.26 11.79 -6.28
CA SER A 440 -34.72 13.14 -6.05
C SER A 440 -34.59 13.51 -4.57
N ILE A 441 -33.43 14.01 -4.15
CA ILE A 441 -33.24 14.55 -2.79
C ILE A 441 -33.98 15.88 -2.65
N LYS A 442 -34.91 15.94 -1.69
CA LYS A 442 -35.70 17.13 -1.32
C LYS A 442 -35.21 17.65 0.03
N GLY A 443 -35.54 18.91 0.37
CA GLY A 443 -35.17 19.50 1.67
C GLY A 443 -35.62 18.67 2.88
N ILE A 444 -36.76 17.97 2.77
CA ILE A 444 -37.26 17.03 3.78
C ILE A 444 -36.34 15.82 4.07
N HIS A 445 -35.43 15.48 3.16
CA HIS A 445 -34.44 14.39 3.34
C HIS A 445 -33.14 14.88 3.99
N LEU A 446 -32.91 16.20 4.04
CA LEU A 446 -31.75 16.80 4.72
C LEU A 446 -31.95 16.79 6.25
N PRO A 447 -30.86 16.83 7.05
CA PRO A 447 -30.94 16.99 8.50
C PRO A 447 -31.77 18.21 8.95
N PRO A 448 -32.46 18.16 10.12
CA PRO A 448 -33.25 19.29 10.63
C PRO A 448 -32.47 20.60 10.74
N SER A 449 -31.16 20.55 11.03
CA SER A 449 -30.28 21.74 11.07
C SER A 449 -30.20 22.52 9.76
N LEU A 450 -30.44 21.87 8.62
CA LEU A 450 -30.54 22.48 7.29
C LEU A 450 -31.98 22.89 6.95
N GLN A 451 -32.97 22.23 7.54
CA GLN A 451 -34.39 22.56 7.37
C GLN A 451 -34.80 23.79 8.19
N THR A 452 -34.19 24.03 9.35
CA THR A 452 -34.49 25.14 10.27
C THR A 452 -33.41 26.21 10.22
N ALA A 453 -33.16 26.79 9.04
CA ALA A 453 -32.12 27.81 8.79
C ALA A 453 -32.32 29.18 9.49
N GLU A 454 -33.07 29.22 10.60
CA GLU A 454 -33.20 30.38 11.49
C GLU A 454 -32.21 30.36 12.68
N SER A 455 -31.38 29.33 12.85
CA SER A 455 -30.57 29.17 14.07
C SER A 455 -29.10 28.76 13.84
N THR A 456 -28.26 29.70 13.40
CA THR A 456 -26.89 29.91 13.97
C THR A 456 -26.22 31.15 13.35
N GLY A 457 -26.20 32.28 14.08
CA GLY A 457 -25.34 33.43 13.74
C GLY A 457 -25.99 34.82 13.71
N LYS A 458 -26.44 35.32 14.88
CA LYS A 458 -26.75 36.73 15.20
C LYS A 458 -27.09 37.71 14.05
N GLU A 459 -28.17 37.45 13.33
CA GLU A 459 -29.11 38.53 12.98
C GLU A 459 -30.50 38.08 13.42
N LYS A 460 -31.33 39.01 13.91
CA LYS A 460 -32.74 38.67 14.17
C LYS A 460 -33.37 38.30 12.82
N PRO A 461 -34.32 37.35 12.75
CA PRO A 461 -35.13 37.22 11.55
C PRO A 461 -35.70 38.59 11.23
N LEU A 462 -35.42 39.10 10.02
CA LEU A 462 -36.04 40.33 9.55
C LEU A 462 -37.54 40.08 9.60
N SER A 463 -38.24 40.79 10.48
CA SER A 463 -39.70 40.68 10.49
C SER A 463 -40.20 41.07 9.11
N LEU A 464 -41.38 40.57 8.72
CA LEU A 464 -41.96 40.88 7.41
C LEU A 464 -41.94 42.39 7.12
N ALA A 465 -42.10 43.24 8.14
CA ALA A 465 -41.96 44.69 8.03
C ALA A 465 -40.54 45.16 7.63
N VAL A 466 -39.47 44.58 8.20
CA VAL A 466 -38.07 44.95 7.85
C VAL A 466 -37.66 44.38 6.50
N ALA A 467 -38.13 43.18 6.14
CA ALA A 467 -37.88 42.60 4.82
C ALA A 467 -38.56 43.41 3.70
N VAL A 468 -39.83 43.80 3.90
CA VAL A 468 -40.56 44.70 3.00
C VAL A 468 -39.90 46.08 2.96
N GLU A 469 -39.51 46.66 4.10
CA GLU A 469 -38.78 47.93 4.16
C GLU A 469 -37.48 47.93 3.35
N ASN A 470 -36.67 46.87 3.46
CA ASN A 470 -35.43 46.76 2.69
C ASN A 470 -35.70 46.63 1.18
N PHE A 471 -36.70 45.83 0.78
CA PHE A 471 -37.08 45.67 -0.62
C PHE A 471 -37.67 46.96 -1.23
N GLU A 472 -38.56 47.65 -0.50
CA GLU A 472 -39.08 48.96 -0.88
C GLU A 472 -37.96 50.00 -1.00
N LYS A 473 -36.99 49.99 -0.09
CA LYS A 473 -35.83 50.89 -0.10
C LYS A 473 -34.92 50.64 -1.31
N GLU A 474 -34.68 49.38 -1.66
CA GLU A 474 -33.87 48.99 -2.82
C GLU A 474 -34.54 49.39 -4.14
N LEU A 475 -35.84 49.08 -4.30
CA LEU A 475 -36.65 49.51 -5.46
C LEU A 475 -36.61 51.02 -5.66
N ILE A 476 -36.75 51.80 -4.59
CA ILE A 476 -36.69 53.28 -4.66
C ILE A 476 -35.28 53.75 -5.04
N ILE A 477 -34.22 53.13 -4.53
CA ILE A 477 -32.83 53.47 -4.90
C ILE A 477 -32.56 53.14 -6.37
N GLU A 478 -33.01 51.98 -6.88
CA GLU A 478 -32.89 51.64 -8.29
C GLU A 478 -33.68 52.60 -9.19
N GLY A 479 -34.94 52.87 -8.86
CA GLY A 479 -35.76 53.83 -9.60
C GLY A 479 -35.15 55.24 -9.61
N LEU A 480 -34.54 55.68 -8.50
CA LEU A 480 -33.80 56.95 -8.45
C LEU A 480 -32.53 56.93 -9.31
N LYS A 481 -31.78 55.82 -9.36
CA LYS A 481 -30.61 55.66 -10.25
C LYS A 481 -31.02 55.71 -11.72
N ARG A 482 -32.05 54.95 -12.13
CA ARG A 482 -32.56 54.90 -13.52
C ARG A 482 -33.09 56.26 -13.99
N ASN A 483 -33.59 57.09 -13.07
CA ASN A 483 -34.20 58.38 -13.36
C ASN A 483 -33.35 59.60 -12.94
N ASN A 484 -32.03 59.43 -12.77
CA ASN A 484 -31.08 60.50 -12.40
C ASN A 484 -31.55 61.38 -11.22
N GLY A 485 -31.99 60.77 -10.13
CA GLY A 485 -32.47 61.46 -8.93
C GLY A 485 -33.80 62.20 -9.08
N ASN A 486 -34.52 62.02 -10.20
CA ASN A 486 -35.83 62.63 -10.44
C ASN A 486 -36.96 61.81 -9.78
N GLN A 487 -37.35 62.24 -8.58
CA GLN A 487 -38.42 61.64 -7.77
C GLN A 487 -39.75 61.51 -8.55
N THR A 488 -40.11 62.49 -9.38
CA THR A 488 -41.38 62.50 -10.13
C THR A 488 -41.39 61.44 -11.25
N ARG A 489 -40.25 61.20 -11.89
CA ARG A 489 -40.12 60.09 -12.86
C ARG A 489 -40.04 58.74 -12.16
N THR A 490 -39.29 58.65 -11.06
CA THR A 490 -39.20 57.44 -10.22
C THR A 490 -40.56 56.97 -9.73
N ALA A 491 -41.45 57.89 -9.34
CA ALA A 491 -42.81 57.54 -8.94
C ALA A 491 -43.64 56.92 -10.07
N LYS A 492 -43.51 57.44 -11.31
CA LYS A 492 -44.19 56.87 -12.48
C LYS A 492 -43.60 55.52 -12.91
N ASP A 493 -42.29 55.35 -12.77
CA ASP A 493 -41.54 54.12 -13.10
C ASP A 493 -41.90 52.97 -12.14
N LEU A 494 -42.14 53.29 -10.86
CA LEU A 494 -42.56 52.35 -9.81
C LEU A 494 -44.09 52.28 -9.61
N ASP A 495 -44.87 52.71 -10.62
CA ASP A 495 -46.34 52.75 -10.66
C ASP A 495 -47.01 53.23 -9.35
N THR A 496 -46.55 54.38 -8.84
CA THR A 496 -46.99 54.92 -7.55
C THR A 496 -47.02 56.45 -7.53
N SER A 497 -47.51 57.03 -6.43
CA SER A 497 -47.60 58.49 -6.30
C SER A 497 -46.30 59.11 -5.80
N LEU A 498 -45.99 60.31 -6.28
CA LEU A 498 -44.87 61.14 -5.77
C LEU A 498 -44.95 61.35 -4.25
N ARG A 499 -46.16 61.39 -3.68
CA ARG A 499 -46.38 61.51 -2.23
C ARG A 499 -45.90 60.27 -1.47
N ILE A 500 -46.15 59.08 -1.98
CA ILE A 500 -45.69 57.81 -1.39
C ILE A 500 -44.17 57.70 -1.49
N ILE A 501 -43.60 57.98 -2.67
CA ILE A 501 -42.14 57.98 -2.88
C ILE A 501 -41.44 58.97 -1.95
N ASN A 502 -41.92 60.21 -1.84
CA ASN A 502 -41.30 61.20 -0.97
C ASN A 502 -41.43 60.84 0.52
N TYR A 503 -42.54 60.25 0.94
CA TYR A 503 -42.70 59.71 2.29
C TYR A 503 -41.68 58.61 2.58
N LYS A 504 -41.57 57.62 1.69
CA LYS A 504 -40.63 56.48 1.82
C LYS A 504 -39.17 56.92 1.75
N ILE A 505 -38.81 57.86 0.86
CA ILE A 505 -37.46 58.48 0.79
C ILE A 505 -37.09 59.12 2.13
N HIS A 506 -38.01 59.85 2.76
CA HIS A 506 -37.78 60.49 4.05
C HIS A 506 -37.73 59.46 5.20
N GLN A 507 -38.61 58.45 5.18
CA GLN A 507 -38.62 57.34 6.15
C GLN A 507 -37.29 56.58 6.14
N TYR A 508 -36.79 56.22 4.95
CA TYR A 508 -35.57 55.42 4.77
C TYR A 508 -34.28 56.25 4.71
N LYS A 509 -34.38 57.58 4.88
CA LYS A 509 -33.27 58.55 4.84
C LYS A 509 -32.43 58.45 3.55
N ILE A 510 -33.10 58.21 2.42
CA ILE A 510 -32.47 58.23 1.09
C ILE A 510 -32.22 59.69 0.72
N ASP A 511 -31.06 60.02 0.14
CA ASP A 511 -30.78 61.34 -0.44
C ASP A 511 -30.82 61.27 -1.98
N PRO A 512 -31.89 61.77 -2.62
CA PRO A 512 -32.04 61.72 -4.07
C PRO A 512 -31.04 62.60 -4.83
N LYS A 513 -30.37 63.56 -4.17
CA LYS A 513 -29.36 64.40 -4.82
C LYS A 513 -28.11 63.60 -5.19
N LYS A 514 -27.80 62.51 -4.48
CA LYS A 514 -26.67 61.62 -4.77
C LYS A 514 -26.78 60.85 -6.09
N TYR A 515 -27.97 60.84 -6.69
CA TYR A 515 -28.24 60.16 -7.96
C TYR A 515 -28.51 61.14 -9.10
N LYS A 516 -28.33 62.45 -8.88
CA LYS A 516 -28.28 63.44 -9.96
C LYS A 516 -26.88 63.47 -10.55
N ILE A 517 -26.81 63.28 -11.87
CA ILE A 517 -25.65 63.58 -12.71
C ILE A 517 -25.74 65.05 -13.10
#